data_AF-A0A958KY73-F1
#
_entry.id   AF-A0A958KY73-F1
#
_cell.length_a   1.000
_cell.length_b   1.000
_cell.length_c   1.000
_cell.angle_alpha   90.00
_cell.angle_beta   90.00
_cell.angle_gamma   90.00
#
_symmetry.space_group_name_H-M   'P 1'
#
loop_
_entity.id
_entity.type
_entity.pdbx_description
1 polymer ?
#
loop_
_entity_poly.entity_id
_entity_poly.type
_entity_poly.pdbx_seq_one_letter_code
_entity_poly.pdbx_strand_id
1 'polypeptide(L)'
;MMTSEVASAQKKRVLIVEDDGAILAILEEAMIQEGYIVKASTSAREAMELVKSFQPHIVLTDNDMPDITGIEMLKELRRLKNYVTVIFISGRTDSQFVVQPVLATLVPPRAGLIGGVEVERRLDQPSVVDALDPVEDE
;
A
#
# COMPACT_ATOMS: atom_id res chain seq x y z
N MET A 1 -25.86 15.93 32.83
CA MET A 1 -26.12 15.00 31.72
C MET A 1 -25.80 15.71 30.43
N MET A 2 -24.64 15.45 29.85
CA MET A 2 -24.29 15.86 28.49
C MET A 2 -23.98 14.57 27.75
N THR A 3 -24.95 14.07 27.00
CA THR A 3 -24.77 12.94 26.10
C THR A 3 -24.04 13.46 24.86
N SER A 4 -22.71 13.36 24.84
CA SER A 4 -21.97 13.55 23.60
C SER A 4 -22.08 12.25 22.81
N GLU A 5 -22.80 12.30 21.69
CA GLU A 5 -22.65 11.36 20.58
C GLU A 5 -21.17 11.27 20.22
N VAL A 6 -20.49 10.24 20.72
CA VAL A 6 -19.30 9.74 20.07
C VAL A 6 -19.84 9.05 18.83
N ALA A 7 -19.78 9.74 17.68
CA ALA A 7 -19.96 9.09 16.39
C ALA A 7 -19.16 7.79 16.45
N SER A 8 -19.84 6.65 16.30
CA SER A 8 -19.21 5.32 16.27
C SER A 8 -18.01 5.39 15.33
N ALA A 9 -16.80 5.50 15.89
CA ALA A 9 -15.59 5.56 15.10
C ALA A 9 -15.44 4.16 14.51
N GLN A 10 -15.93 3.97 13.30
CA GLN A 10 -15.93 2.68 12.64
C GLN A 10 -14.48 2.20 12.58
N LYS A 11 -14.19 1.11 13.30
CA LYS A 11 -12.83 0.59 13.45
C LYS A 11 -12.19 0.44 12.07
N LYS A 12 -11.02 1.06 11.89
CA LYS A 12 -10.32 1.03 10.62
C LYS A 12 -9.75 -0.37 10.39
N ARG A 13 -10.01 -0.89 9.20
CA ARG A 13 -9.45 -2.15 8.68
C ARG A 13 -8.03 -1.94 8.13
N VAL A 14 -7.08 -2.73 8.61
CA VAL A 14 -5.68 -2.75 8.18
C VAL A 14 -5.33 -4.16 7.71
N LEU A 15 -4.70 -4.25 6.54
CA LEU A 15 -4.09 -5.48 6.05
C LEU A 15 -2.58 -5.37 6.20
N ILE A 16 -1.94 -6.36 6.82
CA ILE A 16 -0.49 -6.44 6.98
C ILE A 16 0.03 -7.55 6.08
N VAL A 17 1.10 -7.27 5.34
CA VAL A 17 1.77 -8.19 4.42
C VAL A 17 3.26 -8.21 4.75
N GLU A 18 3.73 -9.34 5.27
CA GLU A 18 5.08 -9.50 5.80
C GLU A 18 5.42 -10.99 5.75
N ASP A 19 6.52 -11.37 5.09
CA ASP A 19 6.88 -12.77 4.90
C ASP A 19 7.51 -13.41 6.15
N ASP A 20 8.09 -12.61 7.05
CA ASP A 20 8.53 -13.09 8.36
C ASP A 20 7.34 -13.20 9.34
N GLY A 21 6.91 -14.43 9.60
CA GLY A 21 5.79 -14.71 10.51
C GLY A 21 5.98 -14.19 11.95
N ALA A 22 7.22 -14.02 12.43
CA ALA A 22 7.46 -13.45 13.75
C ALA A 22 7.22 -11.94 13.77
N ILE A 23 7.69 -11.22 12.73
CA ILE A 23 7.42 -9.79 12.56
C ILE A 23 5.93 -9.54 12.34
N LEU A 24 5.30 -10.36 11.49
CA LEU A 24 3.88 -10.28 11.19
C LEU A 24 3.03 -10.39 12.47
N ALA A 25 3.35 -11.34 13.35
CA ALA A 25 2.64 -11.53 14.63
C ALA A 25 2.77 -10.31 15.56
N ILE A 26 3.97 -9.71 15.64
CA ILE A 26 4.21 -8.50 16.45
C ILE A 26 3.40 -7.32 15.92
N LEU A 27 3.39 -7.10 14.60
CA LEU A 27 2.65 -6.02 13.96
C LEU A 27 1.13 -6.22 14.09
N GLU A 28 0.65 -7.45 13.92
CA GLU A 28 -0.76 -7.80 14.09
C GLU A 28 -1.23 -7.52 15.52
N GLU A 29 -0.48 -8.00 16.53
CA GLU A 29 -0.82 -7.77 17.94
C GLU A 29 -0.84 -6.28 18.28
N ALA A 30 0.19 -5.52 17.87
CA ALA A 30 0.27 -4.08 18.12
C ALA A 30 -0.93 -3.32 17.53
N MET A 31 -1.31 -3.63 16.28
CA MET A 31 -2.44 -2.98 15.62
C MET A 31 -3.79 -3.38 16.24
N ILE A 32 -3.95 -4.63 16.67
CA ILE A 32 -5.17 -5.07 17.37
C ILE A 32 -5.30 -4.33 18.72
N GLN A 33 -4.19 -4.17 19.47
CA GLN A 33 -4.17 -3.45 20.74
C GLN A 33 -4.57 -1.97 20.59
N GLU A 34 -4.19 -1.33 19.48
CA GLU A 34 -4.62 0.03 19.12
C GLU A 34 -6.08 0.11 18.60
N GLY A 35 -6.80 -1.01 18.55
CA GLY A 35 -8.22 -1.07 18.25
C GLY A 35 -8.60 -1.20 16.77
N TYR A 36 -7.63 -1.48 15.89
CA TYR A 36 -7.87 -1.75 14.47
C TYR A 36 -8.54 -3.12 14.25
N ILE A 37 -9.19 -3.30 13.10
CA ILE A 37 -9.58 -4.62 12.60
C ILE A 37 -8.45 -5.06 11.67
N VAL A 38 -7.74 -6.13 12.02
CA VAL A 38 -6.54 -6.54 11.31
C VAL A 38 -6.79 -7.84 10.54
N LYS A 39 -6.21 -7.92 9.35
CA LYS A 39 -5.87 -9.19 8.71
C LYS A 39 -4.38 -9.17 8.39
N ALA A 40 -3.77 -10.33 8.45
CA ALA A 40 -2.36 -10.55 8.21
C ALA A 40 -2.19 -11.61 7.13
N SER A 41 -1.14 -11.50 6.32
CA SER A 41 -0.75 -12.50 5.33
C SER A 41 0.76 -12.50 5.13
N THR A 42 1.33 -13.68 4.91
CA THR A 42 2.74 -13.85 4.57
C THR A 42 2.99 -13.90 3.06
N SER A 43 1.98 -13.65 2.24
CA SER A 43 2.09 -13.67 0.78
C SER A 43 1.36 -12.50 0.15
N ALA A 44 2.04 -11.80 -0.76
CA ALA A 44 1.44 -10.73 -1.54
C ALA A 44 0.27 -11.24 -2.41
N ARG A 45 0.32 -12.49 -2.88
CA ARG A 45 -0.77 -13.09 -3.65
C ARG A 45 -2.05 -13.26 -2.82
N GLU A 46 -1.93 -13.79 -1.60
CA GLU A 46 -3.07 -13.88 -0.69
C GLU A 46 -3.55 -12.48 -0.29
N ALA A 47 -2.62 -11.55 -0.05
CA ALA A 47 -2.95 -10.16 0.26
C ALA A 47 -3.81 -9.51 -0.83
N MET A 48 -3.56 -9.77 -2.13
CA MET A 48 -4.40 -9.26 -3.21
C MET A 48 -5.85 -9.77 -3.15
N GLU A 49 -6.08 -11.02 -2.75
CA GLU A 49 -7.43 -11.56 -2.55
C GLU A 49 -8.08 -11.00 -1.27
N LEU A 50 -7.27 -10.76 -0.24
CA LEU A 50 -7.72 -10.07 0.97
C LEU A 50 -8.10 -8.62 0.67
N VAL A 51 -7.39 -7.90 -0.19
CA VAL A 51 -7.77 -6.53 -0.56
C VAL A 51 -9.17 -6.49 -1.16
N LYS A 52 -9.56 -7.48 -1.98
CA LYS A 52 -10.91 -7.57 -2.56
C LYS A 52 -11.98 -7.89 -1.52
N SER A 53 -11.74 -8.91 -0.70
CA SER A 53 -12.73 -9.46 0.23
C SER A 53 -12.86 -8.67 1.54
N PHE A 54 -11.73 -8.20 2.07
CA PHE A 54 -11.65 -7.47 3.34
C PHE A 54 -11.76 -5.95 3.16
N GLN A 55 -11.47 -5.44 1.95
CA GLN A 55 -11.51 -4.00 1.63
C GLN A 55 -10.81 -3.16 2.70
N PRO A 56 -9.50 -3.38 2.95
CA PRO A 56 -8.76 -2.62 3.95
C PRO A 56 -8.73 -1.13 3.59
N HIS A 57 -8.62 -0.27 4.60
CA HIS A 57 -8.39 1.16 4.38
C HIS A 57 -6.91 1.43 4.10
N ILE A 58 -6.03 0.63 4.73
CA ILE A 58 -4.58 0.70 4.60
C ILE A 58 -4.05 -0.74 4.44
N VAL A 59 -3.11 -0.90 3.52
CA VAL A 59 -2.21 -2.05 3.44
C VAL A 59 -0.86 -1.62 3.96
N LEU A 60 -0.34 -2.31 4.97
CA LEU A 60 1.04 -2.24 5.42
C LEU A 60 1.79 -3.40 4.78
N THR A 61 2.88 -3.13 4.06
CA THR A 61 3.60 -4.18 3.33
C THR A 61 5.10 -4.01 3.47
N ASP A 62 5.84 -5.11 3.62
CA ASP A 62 7.25 -5.10 3.25
C ASP A 62 7.37 -4.95 1.73
N ASN A 63 8.47 -4.37 1.26
CA ASN A 63 8.85 -4.42 -0.13
C ASN A 63 9.52 -5.76 -0.50
N ASP A 64 10.35 -6.31 0.39
CA ASP A 64 11.33 -7.35 0.05
C ASP A 64 10.81 -8.77 0.33
N MET A 65 9.70 -9.13 -0.32
CA MET A 65 9.07 -10.45 -0.18
C MET A 65 9.55 -11.45 -1.26
N PRO A 66 9.58 -12.76 -0.95
CA PRO A 66 10.09 -13.78 -1.86
C PRO A 66 9.17 -14.13 -3.04
N ASP A 67 7.88 -13.76 -3.01
CA ASP A 67 6.93 -14.07 -4.09
C ASP A 67 6.88 -12.98 -5.17
N ILE A 68 6.38 -11.80 -4.82
CA ILE A 68 6.44 -10.55 -5.58
C ILE A 68 6.72 -9.44 -4.59
N THR A 69 7.43 -8.42 -5.02
CA THR A 69 7.73 -7.26 -4.19
C THR A 69 6.46 -6.48 -3.82
N GLY A 70 6.53 -5.71 -2.72
CA GLY A 70 5.44 -4.80 -2.36
C GLY A 70 5.12 -3.77 -3.45
N ILE A 71 6.14 -3.34 -4.22
CA ILE A 71 5.97 -2.45 -5.37
C ILE A 71 5.22 -3.15 -6.50
N GLU A 72 5.55 -4.39 -6.85
CA GLU A 72 4.83 -5.16 -7.87
C GLU A 72 3.37 -5.41 -7.46
N MET A 73 3.13 -5.72 -6.18
CA MET A 73 1.77 -5.81 -5.63
C MET A 73 1.01 -4.50 -5.82
N LEU A 74 1.63 -3.35 -5.52
CA LEU A 74 1.03 -2.04 -5.74
C LEU A 74 0.74 -1.79 -7.22
N LYS A 75 1.66 -2.11 -8.14
CA LYS A 75 1.46 -2.00 -9.60
C LYS A 75 0.21 -2.80 -10.03
N GLU A 76 0.09 -4.06 -9.58
CA GLU A 76 -1.05 -4.92 -9.89
C GLU A 76 -2.37 -4.37 -9.32
N LEU A 77 -2.37 -3.88 -8.08
CA LEU A 77 -3.55 -3.24 -7.48
C LEU A 77 -4.01 -2.03 -8.31
N ARG A 78 -3.08 -1.18 -8.79
CA ARG A 78 -3.41 -0.03 -9.64
C ARG A 78 -3.92 -0.46 -11.01
N ARG A 79 -3.38 -1.52 -11.62
CA ARG A 79 -3.88 -2.12 -12.87
C ARG A 79 -5.33 -2.60 -12.73
N LEU A 80 -5.69 -3.13 -11.56
CA LEU A 80 -7.05 -3.54 -11.20
C LEU A 80 -7.96 -2.37 -10.79
N LYS A 81 -7.52 -1.12 -10.96
CA LYS A 81 -8.22 0.11 -10.52
C LYS A 81 -8.53 0.11 -9.03
N ASN A 82 -7.74 -0.60 -8.23
CA ASN A 82 -7.80 -0.54 -6.78
C ASN A 82 -6.83 0.51 -6.26
N TYR A 83 -7.37 1.48 -5.52
CA TYR A 83 -6.65 2.65 -5.04
C TYR A 83 -6.51 2.67 -3.51
N VAL A 84 -6.50 1.49 -2.88
CA VAL A 84 -6.20 1.38 -1.45
C VAL A 84 -4.84 2.03 -1.14
N THR A 85 -4.79 2.69 0.02
CA THR A 85 -3.55 3.28 0.55
C THR A 85 -2.59 2.16 0.92
N VAL A 86 -1.38 2.21 0.39
CA VAL A 86 -0.31 1.27 0.69
C VAL A 86 0.78 2.05 1.43
N ILE A 87 1.22 1.55 2.58
CA ILE A 87 2.35 2.07 3.35
C ILE A 87 3.40 0.97 3.41
N PHE A 88 4.62 1.32 3.07
CA PHE A 88 5.73 0.38 3.10
C PHE A 88 6.42 0.41 4.45
N ILE A 89 6.70 -0.78 4.97
CA ILE A 89 7.54 -0.98 6.15
C ILE A 89 8.87 -1.51 5.61
N SER A 90 9.98 -0.85 5.93
CA SER A 90 11.30 -1.31 5.54
C SER A 90 12.25 -1.22 6.72
N GLY A 91 12.96 -2.32 7.00
CA GLY A 91 14.11 -2.32 7.90
C GLY A 91 15.40 -1.81 7.24
N ARG A 92 15.37 -1.52 5.93
CA ARG A 92 16.52 -1.05 5.17
C ARG A 92 16.59 0.47 5.17
N THR A 93 17.80 1.00 5.28
CA THR A 93 18.08 2.45 5.23
C THR A 93 18.53 2.93 3.85
N ASP A 94 18.75 1.99 2.92
CA ASP A 94 19.17 2.28 1.56
C ASP A 94 18.08 3.05 0.80
N SER A 95 18.49 4.15 0.15
CA SER A 95 17.55 5.10 -0.45
C SER A 95 16.66 4.47 -1.52
N GLN A 96 17.11 3.43 -2.23
CA GLN A 96 16.28 2.73 -3.22
C GLN A 96 15.06 2.06 -2.57
N PHE A 97 15.23 1.48 -1.38
CA PHE A 97 14.19 0.75 -0.65
C PHE A 97 13.32 1.64 0.24
N VAL A 98 13.69 2.91 0.42
CA VAL A 98 12.91 3.91 1.19
C VAL A 98 12.23 4.93 0.27
N VAL A 99 12.94 5.45 -0.74
CA VAL A 99 12.43 6.53 -1.59
C VAL A 99 11.44 6.03 -2.63
N GLN A 100 11.72 4.90 -3.31
CA GLN A 100 10.82 4.38 -4.34
C GLN A 100 9.43 4.06 -3.78
N PRO A 101 9.29 3.36 -2.65
CA PRO A 101 7.97 3.01 -2.13
C PRO A 101 7.20 4.24 -1.64
N VAL A 102 7.88 5.22 -1.03
CA VAL A 102 7.27 6.49 -0.62
C VAL A 102 6.76 7.28 -1.82
N LEU A 103 7.53 7.40 -2.90
CA LEU A 103 7.08 8.05 -4.13
C LEU A 103 5.85 7.34 -4.72
N ALA A 104 5.83 6.00 -4.72
CA ALA A 104 4.70 5.23 -5.23
C ALA A 104 3.40 5.44 -4.41
N THR A 105 3.51 5.65 -3.10
CA THR A 105 2.38 6.00 -2.24
C THR A 105 1.94 7.46 -2.40
N LEU A 106 2.89 8.38 -2.55
CA LEU A 106 2.62 9.82 -2.59
C LEU A 106 2.11 10.33 -3.95
N VAL A 107 2.34 9.61 -5.05
CA VAL A 107 1.72 9.95 -6.34
C VAL A 107 0.22 9.65 -6.24
N PRO A 108 -0.65 10.67 -6.15
CA PRO A 108 -2.06 10.44 -5.96
C PRO A 108 -2.62 9.70 -7.18
N PRO A 109 -3.55 8.75 -6.99
CA PRO A 109 -4.15 8.00 -8.09
C PRO A 109 -4.98 8.87 -9.04
N ARG A 110 -5.20 10.15 -8.69
CA ARG A 110 -5.89 11.14 -9.50
C ARG A 110 -4.90 12.01 -10.26
N ALA A 111 -4.49 11.55 -11.44
CA ALA A 111 -4.32 12.50 -12.54
C ALA A 111 -5.75 12.87 -13.00
N GLY A 112 -6.30 13.96 -12.48
CA GLY A 112 -7.67 14.38 -12.77
C GLY A 112 -7.89 15.86 -12.49
N LEU A 113 -7.82 16.66 -13.56
CA LEU A 113 -8.37 18.01 -13.78
C LEU A 113 -8.03 19.12 -12.76
N ILE A 114 -7.23 20.10 -13.22
CA ILE A 114 -7.27 21.48 -12.71
C ILE A 114 -7.75 22.37 -13.86
N GLY A 115 -8.89 23.05 -13.69
CA GLY A 115 -9.26 24.20 -14.52
C GLY A 115 -9.66 23.93 -15.99
N GLY A 116 -10.15 22.75 -16.34
CA GLY A 116 -10.71 22.50 -17.67
C GLY A 116 -9.69 22.29 -18.79
N VAL A 117 -8.42 22.01 -18.46
CA VAL A 117 -7.42 21.55 -19.42
C VAL A 117 -7.20 20.05 -19.22
N GLU A 118 -7.43 19.27 -20.28
CA GLU A 118 -7.04 17.88 -20.34
C GLU A 118 -5.50 17.82 -20.40
N VAL A 119 -4.88 17.50 -19.27
CA VAL A 119 -3.49 17.04 -19.28
C VAL A 119 -3.55 15.56 -19.59
N GLU A 120 -3.70 15.27 -20.89
CA GLU A 120 -3.49 13.94 -21.41
C GLU A 120 -2.09 13.53 -20.95
N ARG A 121 -1.99 12.41 -20.23
CA ARG A 121 -0.68 11.78 -20.07
C ARG A 121 -0.17 11.56 -21.48
N ARG A 122 0.93 12.23 -21.80
CA ARG A 122 1.74 11.91 -22.96
C ARG A 122 2.10 10.43 -22.82
N LEU A 123 1.44 9.58 -23.60
CA LEU A 123 1.57 8.11 -23.56
C LEU A 123 3.01 7.65 -23.90
N ASP A 124 3.88 8.58 -24.29
CA ASP A 124 5.30 8.39 -24.53
C ASP A 124 6.19 8.66 -23.31
N GLN A 125 5.61 8.93 -22.12
CA GLN A 125 6.35 9.00 -20.86
C GLN A 125 5.97 7.83 -19.94
N PRO A 126 6.95 7.05 -19.45
CA PRO A 126 6.68 5.97 -18.51
C PRO A 126 5.99 6.53 -17.27
N SER A 127 4.98 5.82 -16.74
CA SER A 127 4.36 6.26 -15.49
C SER A 127 5.41 6.27 -14.37
N VAL A 128 5.21 7.07 -13.31
CA VAL A 128 6.17 7.10 -12.18
C VAL A 128 6.41 5.71 -11.60
N VAL A 129 5.45 4.78 -11.75
CA VAL A 129 5.61 3.36 -11.38
C VAL A 129 6.36 2.53 -12.43
N ASP A 130 6.27 2.85 -13.72
CA ASP A 130 7.07 2.23 -14.79
C ASP A 130 8.52 2.76 -14.80
N ALA A 131 8.75 3.97 -14.28
CA ALA A 131 10.07 4.55 -14.08
C ALA A 131 10.81 4.00 -12.84
N LEU A 132 10.22 3.04 -12.12
CA LEU A 132 10.84 2.40 -10.94
C LEU A 132 11.59 1.12 -11.26
N ASP A 133 11.51 0.60 -12.49
CA ASP A 133 12.33 -0.54 -12.86
C ASP A 133 13.81 -0.10 -12.88
N PRO A 134 14.71 -0.86 -12.23
CA PRO A 134 16.13 -0.52 -12.23
C PRO A 134 16.61 -0.48 -13.68
N VAL A 135 17.32 0.59 -14.05
CA VAL A 135 18.12 0.58 -15.26
C VAL A 135 19.15 -0.52 -15.05
N GLU A 136 19.09 -1.59 -15.82
CA GLU A 136 20.18 -2.57 -15.87
C GLU A 136 21.43 -1.81 -16.31
N ASP A 137 22.38 -1.61 -15.40
CA ASP A 137 23.70 -1.11 -15.75
C ASP A 137 24.39 -2.16 -16.64
N GLU A 138 24.63 -1.83 -17.91
CA GLU A 138 25.51 -2.60 -18.82
C GLU A 138 26.97 -2.61 -18.34
#